data_AF-A0A7Y3I0T3-F1
#
_entry.id   AF-A0A7Y3I0T3-F1
#
_cell.length_a   1.000
_cell.length_b   1.000
_cell.length_c   1.000
_cell.angle_alpha   90.00
_cell.angle_beta   90.00
_cell.angle_gamma   90.00
#
_symmetry.space_group_name_H-M   'P 1'
#
loop_
_entity.id
_entity.type
_entity.pdbx_description
1 polymer ?
#
loop_
_entity_poly.entity_id
_entity_poly.type
_entity_poly.pdbx_seq_one_letter_code
_entity_poly.pdbx_strand_id
1 'polypeptide(L)'
;MPPRLDPNADILDPAVLADVAAGALRITPEQALRLYHEMPIQELGRWADTRARELHGAAIRTYVIDRNINYTNVCSARCTFCAFRRDGDEHDAYTLEPEELLEKVGELAAIGGTQILMQGGMNPALPLSWYLDLLRRIKSEYPSVHVHAFSPPEFIEFIRFFDPPGATLAEKLRTVMKQMREAGLDSIPGGGGEIFAPAVRRKIGLGKCDAEAWLTTMRVAHELGMNTSATMMFGHIEGVADRIHHFELVRQWQDRAIADLAPDGGGRYMAFIAWPFQRENTPLGRVPDWGAGGGDDLDTPFPGDAVARLDGSGEKHDHPRFGQRVRRAGGSDYLRTQAVSRLYLDNIYSIGASWVTMGPHIGQVALRYGATDMGSVMMEENVVSAAGTTHCLNESILCRLIRDAGFLPAQRDNAYRLLRVHTGAEAPDRRIDDWSAVRTRRLHVQTDQPDEKAVALSIRSTNDA
;
A
#
# COMPACT_ATOMS: atom_id res chain seq x y z
N MET A 1 -9.82 -25.25 -2.43
CA MET A 1 -11.00 -25.01 -1.58
C MET A 1 -10.57 -24.13 -0.41
N PRO A 2 -11.39 -23.20 0.06
CA PRO A 2 -11.06 -22.38 1.23
C PRO A 2 -10.86 -23.27 2.47
N PRO A 3 -10.07 -22.83 3.46
CA PRO A 3 -9.94 -23.53 4.74
C PRO A 3 -11.30 -23.65 5.46
N ARG A 4 -11.42 -24.60 6.38
CA ARG A 4 -12.65 -24.81 7.17
C ARG A 4 -12.91 -23.57 8.05
N LEU A 5 -14.17 -23.19 8.21
CA LEU A 5 -14.60 -22.18 9.20
C LEU A 5 -15.09 -22.87 10.47
N ASP A 6 -14.72 -22.32 11.61
CA ASP A 6 -15.23 -22.74 12.92
C ASP A 6 -15.42 -21.51 13.83
N PRO A 7 -16.62 -20.89 13.82
CA PRO A 7 -16.89 -19.70 14.61
C PRO A 7 -16.80 -19.92 16.13
N ASN A 8 -16.92 -21.18 16.58
CA ASN A 8 -16.93 -21.53 18.00
C ASN A 8 -15.53 -21.88 18.53
N ALA A 9 -14.54 -22.04 17.65
CA ALA A 9 -13.16 -22.28 18.05
C ALA A 9 -12.61 -21.08 18.83
N ASP A 10 -11.94 -21.35 19.95
CA ASP A 10 -11.24 -20.30 20.69
C ASP A 10 -9.97 -19.91 19.94
N ILE A 11 -9.99 -18.74 19.31
CA ILE A 11 -8.87 -18.27 18.48
C ILE A 11 -7.58 -18.02 19.26
N LEU A 12 -7.64 -17.95 20.59
CA LEU A 12 -6.46 -17.81 21.44
C LEU A 12 -5.83 -19.15 21.82
N ASP A 13 -6.48 -20.28 21.52
CA ASP A 13 -5.92 -21.61 21.74
C ASP A 13 -4.75 -21.86 20.77
N PRO A 14 -3.55 -22.21 21.26
CA PRO A 14 -2.42 -22.58 20.42
C PRO A 14 -2.69 -23.69 19.40
N ALA A 15 -3.58 -24.65 19.70
CA ALA A 15 -3.96 -25.70 18.76
C ALA A 15 -4.79 -25.15 17.59
N VAL A 16 -5.73 -24.25 17.88
CA VAL A 16 -6.52 -23.54 16.86
C VAL A 16 -5.61 -22.67 15.98
N LEU A 17 -4.64 -21.97 16.59
CA LEU A 17 -3.68 -21.15 15.85
C LEU A 17 -2.71 -21.98 15.00
N ALA A 18 -2.38 -23.20 15.42
CA ALA A 18 -1.63 -24.14 14.60
C ALA A 18 -2.41 -24.52 13.34
N ASP A 19 -3.71 -24.80 13.45
CA ASP A 19 -4.58 -25.06 12.30
C ASP A 19 -4.72 -23.83 11.38
N VAL A 20 -4.82 -22.63 11.94
CA VAL A 20 -4.81 -21.38 11.16
C VAL A 20 -3.49 -21.21 10.41
N ALA A 21 -2.35 -21.40 11.09
CA ALA A 21 -1.03 -21.24 10.49
C ALA A 21 -0.78 -22.28 9.37
N ALA A 22 -1.23 -23.52 9.57
CA ALA A 22 -1.22 -24.57 8.55
C ALA A 22 -2.19 -24.29 7.39
N GLY A 23 -3.13 -23.35 7.54
CA GLY A 23 -4.17 -23.06 6.55
C GLY A 23 -5.28 -24.11 6.52
N ALA A 24 -5.46 -24.87 7.60
CA ALA A 24 -6.56 -25.79 7.79
C ALA A 24 -7.83 -25.08 8.31
N LEU A 25 -7.65 -23.99 9.07
CA LEU A 25 -8.74 -23.18 9.61
C LEU A 25 -8.69 -21.73 9.12
N ARG A 26 -9.86 -21.18 8.78
CA ARG A 26 -10.07 -19.78 8.42
C ARG A 26 -10.62 -19.01 9.61
N ILE A 27 -10.12 -17.79 9.81
CA ILE A 27 -10.51 -16.89 10.92
C ILE A 27 -11.77 -16.09 10.56
N THR A 28 -12.72 -15.97 11.50
CA THR A 28 -13.90 -15.08 11.37
C THR A 28 -13.57 -13.62 11.73
N PRO A 29 -14.37 -12.62 11.32
CA PRO A 29 -14.17 -11.24 11.73
C PRO A 29 -14.07 -11.05 13.25
N GLU A 30 -14.89 -11.75 14.03
CA GLU A 30 -14.93 -11.68 15.50
C GLU A 30 -13.64 -12.24 16.10
N GLN A 31 -13.20 -13.40 15.60
CA GLN A 31 -11.94 -14.01 16.01
C GLN A 31 -10.73 -13.12 15.67
N ALA A 32 -10.76 -12.43 14.53
CA ALA A 32 -9.71 -11.47 14.16
C ALA A 32 -9.67 -10.25 15.09
N LEU A 33 -10.84 -9.78 15.52
CA LEU A 33 -10.96 -8.66 16.47
C LEU A 33 -10.38 -9.07 17.84
N ARG A 34 -10.71 -10.28 18.30
CA ARG A 34 -10.12 -10.86 19.51
C ARG A 34 -8.60 -10.99 19.39
N LEU A 35 -8.08 -11.53 18.27
CA LEU A 35 -6.63 -11.60 18.04
C LEU A 35 -5.95 -10.24 18.08
N TYR A 36 -6.58 -9.22 17.50
CA TYR A 36 -6.02 -7.88 17.53
C TYR A 36 -5.94 -7.35 18.97
N HIS A 37 -6.99 -7.47 19.78
CA HIS A 37 -7.01 -6.85 21.11
C HIS A 37 -6.34 -7.70 22.21
N GLU A 38 -6.48 -9.02 22.16
CA GLU A 38 -6.15 -9.90 23.29
C GLU A 38 -4.78 -10.58 23.13
N MET A 39 -4.32 -10.86 21.90
CA MET A 39 -3.08 -11.62 21.69
C MET A 39 -1.82 -10.78 22.01
N PRO A 40 -0.88 -11.29 22.84
CA PRO A 40 0.44 -10.68 23.00
C PRO A 40 1.14 -10.52 21.65
N ILE A 41 1.74 -9.36 21.41
CA ILE A 41 2.30 -9.02 20.09
C ILE A 41 3.39 -10.01 19.64
N GLN A 42 4.18 -10.55 20.57
CA GLN A 42 5.22 -11.53 20.27
C GLN A 42 4.64 -12.86 19.78
N GLU A 43 3.55 -13.33 20.40
CA GLU A 43 2.85 -14.54 19.99
C GLU A 43 2.14 -14.36 18.65
N LEU A 44 1.48 -13.22 18.47
CA LEU A 44 0.84 -12.86 17.21
C LEU A 44 1.85 -12.85 16.05
N GLY A 45 3.03 -12.26 16.26
CA GLY A 45 4.12 -12.27 15.28
C GLY A 45 4.60 -13.69 14.97
N ARG A 46 4.81 -14.52 16.00
CA ARG A 46 5.21 -15.92 15.84
C ARG A 46 4.24 -16.71 14.96
N TRP A 47 2.94 -16.62 15.22
CA TRP A 47 1.93 -17.32 14.42
C TRP A 47 1.87 -16.81 12.98
N ALA A 48 1.99 -15.50 12.78
CA ALA A 48 2.03 -14.91 11.44
C ALA A 48 3.29 -15.31 10.66
N ASP A 49 4.47 -15.37 11.29
CA ASP A 49 5.69 -15.90 10.65
C ASP A 49 5.53 -17.38 10.32
N THR A 50 4.96 -18.20 11.20
CA THR A 50 4.65 -19.61 10.90
C THR A 50 3.79 -19.72 9.64
N ARG A 51 2.68 -18.96 9.56
CA ARG A 51 1.83 -18.95 8.36
C ARG A 51 2.59 -18.52 7.10
N ALA A 52 3.45 -17.50 7.20
CA ALA A 52 4.29 -17.07 6.08
C ALA A 52 5.28 -18.16 5.63
N ARG A 53 5.85 -18.92 6.57
CA ARG A 53 6.75 -20.05 6.28
C ARG A 53 6.03 -21.23 5.63
N GLU A 54 4.81 -21.53 6.06
CA GLU A 54 3.98 -22.57 5.42
C GLU A 54 3.69 -22.24 3.95
N LEU A 55 3.45 -20.95 3.65
CA LEU A 55 3.11 -20.50 2.30
C LEU A 55 4.32 -20.32 1.38
N HIS A 56 5.46 -19.84 1.90
CA HIS A 56 6.61 -19.40 1.09
C HIS A 56 7.90 -20.15 1.38
N GLY A 57 7.86 -21.13 2.28
CA GLY A 57 9.05 -21.80 2.81
C GLY A 57 9.79 -20.99 3.87
N ALA A 58 10.71 -21.67 4.54
CA ALA A 58 11.39 -21.16 5.74
C ALA A 58 12.48 -20.10 5.46
N ALA A 59 13.03 -20.07 4.25
CA ALA A 59 14.28 -19.38 3.98
C ALA A 59 14.13 -18.06 3.21
N ILE A 60 13.26 -17.99 2.20
CA ILE A 60 13.28 -16.89 1.22
C ILE A 60 12.33 -15.75 1.63
N ARG A 61 12.79 -14.50 1.44
CA ARG A 61 11.95 -13.30 1.45
C ARG A 61 12.31 -12.44 0.25
N THR A 62 11.29 -11.85 -0.38
CA THR A 62 11.45 -11.25 -1.69
C THR A 62 11.52 -9.73 -1.65
N TYR A 63 12.00 -9.15 -2.75
CA TYR A 63 11.88 -7.73 -3.09
C TYR A 63 11.79 -7.60 -4.61
N VAL A 64 11.37 -6.43 -5.11
CA VAL A 64 11.35 -6.11 -6.54
C VAL A 64 12.24 -4.91 -6.84
N ILE A 65 12.85 -4.87 -8.01
CA ILE A 65 13.47 -3.64 -8.54
C ILE A 65 12.42 -3.01 -9.44
N ASP A 66 11.74 -2.00 -8.91
CA ASP A 66 10.73 -1.24 -9.64
C ASP A 66 11.04 0.26 -9.61
N ARG A 67 10.22 1.03 -10.31
CA ARG A 67 10.18 2.49 -10.16
C ARG A 67 8.76 2.96 -9.94
N ASN A 68 8.55 3.74 -8.88
CA ASN A 68 7.33 4.50 -8.67
C ASN A 68 7.35 5.75 -9.54
N ILE A 69 6.35 5.90 -10.39
CA ILE A 69 6.23 7.03 -11.31
C ILE A 69 4.89 7.72 -11.06
N ASN A 70 4.96 8.97 -10.61
CA ASN A 70 3.78 9.84 -10.51
C ASN A 70 3.75 10.79 -11.71
N TYR A 71 2.98 10.41 -12.74
CA TYR A 71 2.93 11.15 -14.01
C TYR A 71 2.25 12.52 -13.91
N THR A 72 1.44 12.75 -12.88
CA THR A 72 0.87 14.05 -12.56
C THR A 72 0.50 14.12 -11.09
N ASN A 73 0.54 15.30 -10.48
CA ASN A 73 -0.04 15.57 -9.17
C ASN A 73 -1.36 16.37 -9.25
N VAL A 74 -1.81 16.76 -10.45
CA VAL A 74 -3.09 17.42 -10.70
C VAL A 74 -4.22 16.43 -10.49
N CYS A 75 -5.16 16.73 -9.58
CA CYS A 75 -6.15 15.75 -9.17
C CYS A 75 -7.52 16.37 -8.89
N SER A 76 -8.57 15.76 -9.47
CA SER A 76 -9.97 16.14 -9.20
C SER A 76 -10.43 15.82 -7.76
N ALA A 77 -9.82 14.84 -7.09
CA ALA A 77 -10.18 14.46 -5.74
C ALA A 77 -9.52 15.33 -4.66
N ARG A 78 -10.21 15.48 -3.53
CA ARG A 78 -9.83 16.34 -2.40
C ARG A 78 -9.65 15.53 -1.12
N CYS A 79 -8.92 14.43 -1.23
CA CYS A 79 -8.66 13.52 -0.11
C CYS A 79 -8.01 14.27 1.06
N THR A 80 -8.57 14.17 2.26
CA THR A 80 -8.07 14.93 3.42
C THR A 80 -6.75 14.39 3.96
N PHE A 81 -6.36 13.18 3.56
CA PHE A 81 -5.11 12.53 3.94
C PHE A 81 -3.99 12.69 2.89
N CYS A 82 -4.26 13.33 1.75
CA CYS A 82 -3.29 13.41 0.65
C CYS A 82 -2.57 14.76 0.67
N ALA A 83 -1.24 14.73 0.85
CA ALA A 83 -0.38 15.91 0.71
C ALA A 83 0.10 16.13 -0.74
N PHE A 84 -0.08 15.15 -1.61
CA PHE A 84 0.44 15.15 -2.98
C PHE A 84 -0.46 15.91 -3.97
N ARG A 85 -1.78 15.92 -3.76
CA ARG A 85 -2.74 16.48 -4.73
C ARG A 85 -2.59 18.00 -4.91
N ARG A 86 -2.72 18.46 -6.15
CA ARG A 86 -2.82 19.87 -6.52
C ARG A 86 -4.05 20.13 -7.40
N ASP A 87 -4.66 21.29 -7.22
CA ASP A 87 -5.49 21.91 -8.24
C ASP A 87 -4.57 22.39 -9.38
N GLY A 88 -5.05 22.43 -10.62
CA GLY A 88 -4.18 22.58 -11.81
C GLY A 88 -3.47 23.92 -11.96
N ASP A 89 -3.87 24.93 -11.21
CA ASP A 89 -3.31 26.28 -11.18
C ASP A 89 -2.32 26.52 -10.02
N GLU A 90 -2.11 25.52 -9.15
CA GLU A 90 -1.12 25.61 -8.08
C GLU A 90 0.32 25.63 -8.65
N HIS A 91 1.20 26.42 -8.03
CA HIS A 91 2.57 26.66 -8.54
C HIS A 91 3.46 25.40 -8.68
N ASP A 92 3.19 24.37 -7.89
CA ASP A 92 3.89 23.08 -7.91
C ASP A 92 3.04 21.98 -8.56
N ALA A 93 1.97 22.34 -9.28
CA ALA A 93 1.21 21.42 -10.13
C ALA A 93 2.04 21.03 -11.37
N TYR A 94 2.03 19.74 -11.72
CA TYR A 94 2.76 19.23 -12.89
C TYR A 94 2.05 18.05 -13.56
N THR A 95 2.36 17.87 -14.84
CA THR A 95 2.14 16.64 -15.60
C THR A 95 3.40 16.38 -16.40
N LEU A 96 4.01 15.21 -16.25
CA LEU A 96 5.23 14.84 -16.96
C LEU A 96 4.93 14.62 -18.44
N GLU A 97 5.84 15.06 -19.30
CA GLU A 97 5.75 14.76 -20.72
C GLU A 97 6.07 13.27 -20.97
N PRO A 98 5.49 12.65 -22.02
CA PRO A 98 5.76 11.24 -22.35
C PRO A 98 7.25 10.91 -22.48
N GLU A 99 8.07 11.83 -22.98
CA GLU A 99 9.52 11.67 -23.11
C GLU A 99 10.21 11.53 -21.75
N GLU A 100 9.83 12.36 -20.77
CA GLU A 100 10.37 12.28 -19.40
C GLU A 100 9.96 10.96 -18.73
N LEU A 101 8.73 10.50 -18.98
CA LEU A 101 8.25 9.20 -18.49
C LEU A 101 9.06 8.04 -19.08
N LEU A 102 9.37 8.08 -20.38
CA LEU A 102 10.17 7.06 -21.05
C LEU A 102 11.64 7.07 -20.61
N GLU A 103 12.21 8.25 -20.36
CA GLU A 103 13.54 8.37 -19.75
C GLU A 103 13.57 7.69 -18.39
N LYS A 104 12.56 7.95 -17.55
CA LYS A 104 12.43 7.29 -16.24
C LYS A 104 12.31 5.76 -16.36
N VAL A 105 11.62 5.24 -17.37
CA VAL A 105 11.55 3.79 -17.65
C VAL A 105 12.91 3.26 -18.13
N GLY A 106 13.63 4.02 -18.97
CA GLY A 106 14.96 3.66 -19.45
C GLY A 106 16.00 3.56 -18.33
N GLU A 107 16.01 4.52 -17.41
CA GLU A 107 16.87 4.49 -16.22
C GLU A 107 16.62 3.24 -15.35
N LEU A 108 15.35 2.85 -15.19
CA LEU A 108 14.98 1.62 -14.48
C LEU A 108 15.50 0.38 -15.23
N ALA A 109 15.26 0.30 -16.53
CA ALA A 109 15.70 -0.83 -17.35
C ALA A 109 17.23 -0.97 -17.33
N ALA A 110 17.97 0.15 -17.33
CA ALA A 110 19.42 0.17 -17.28
C ALA A 110 20.01 -0.46 -16.01
N ILE A 111 19.28 -0.43 -14.89
CA ILE A 111 19.70 -1.06 -13.63
C ILE A 111 19.12 -2.48 -13.44
N GLY A 112 18.50 -3.05 -14.48
CA GLY A 112 17.88 -4.38 -14.42
C GLY A 112 16.53 -4.43 -13.71
N GLY A 113 15.86 -3.28 -13.60
CA GLY A 113 14.49 -3.20 -13.12
C GLY A 113 13.49 -3.82 -14.08
N THR A 114 12.44 -4.42 -13.53
CA THR A 114 11.49 -5.25 -14.31
C THR A 114 10.06 -4.74 -14.27
N GLN A 115 9.80 -3.67 -13.54
CA GLN A 115 8.44 -3.19 -13.30
C GLN A 115 8.41 -1.68 -13.08
N ILE A 116 7.40 -1.00 -13.60
CA ILE A 116 7.00 0.33 -13.11
C ILE A 116 5.71 0.23 -12.32
N LEU A 117 5.62 0.99 -11.23
CA LEU A 117 4.38 1.32 -10.54
C LEU A 117 3.99 2.74 -10.93
N MET A 118 2.99 2.90 -11.80
CA MET A 118 2.62 4.22 -12.35
C MET A 118 1.23 4.65 -11.91
N GLN A 119 1.14 5.70 -11.10
CA GLN A 119 -0.10 6.22 -10.52
C GLN A 119 -0.03 7.73 -10.38
N GLY A 120 -1.10 8.45 -10.72
CA GLY A 120 -1.10 9.91 -10.71
C GLY A 120 -2.32 10.50 -10.04
N GLY A 121 -2.37 11.83 -10.06
CA GLY A 121 -3.61 12.56 -9.86
C GLY A 121 -4.60 12.30 -11.00
N MET A 122 -5.89 12.45 -10.70
CA MET A 122 -6.97 12.25 -11.67
C MET A 122 -7.17 13.54 -12.47
N ASN A 123 -6.31 13.74 -13.47
CA ASN A 123 -6.22 14.97 -14.26
C ASN A 123 -7.22 14.93 -15.45
N PRO A 124 -8.27 15.77 -15.46
CA PRO A 124 -9.29 15.80 -16.52
C PRO A 124 -8.79 16.38 -17.85
N ALA A 125 -7.62 17.02 -17.87
CA ALA A 125 -7.04 17.59 -19.09
C ALA A 125 -6.41 16.52 -20.01
N LEU A 126 -6.17 15.31 -19.50
CA LEU A 126 -5.54 14.23 -20.26
C LEU A 126 -6.60 13.37 -20.98
N PRO A 127 -6.61 13.34 -22.32
CA PRO A 127 -7.53 12.50 -23.08
C PRO A 127 -7.12 11.02 -22.99
N LEU A 128 -8.06 10.10 -23.23
CA LEU A 128 -7.79 8.66 -23.22
C LEU A 128 -6.62 8.27 -24.15
N SER A 129 -6.49 8.93 -25.30
CA SER A 129 -5.40 8.68 -26.26
C SER A 129 -4.02 8.89 -25.65
N TRP A 130 -3.84 9.88 -24.76
CA TRP A 130 -2.56 10.13 -24.09
C TRP A 130 -2.10 8.90 -23.30
N TYR A 131 -3.01 8.29 -22.52
CA TYR A 131 -2.72 7.07 -21.75
C TYR A 131 -2.42 5.88 -22.65
N LEU A 132 -3.22 5.67 -23.70
CA LEU A 132 -3.03 4.56 -24.62
C LEU A 132 -1.71 4.67 -25.40
N ASP A 133 -1.35 5.87 -25.85
CA ASP A 133 -0.11 6.11 -26.59
C ASP A 133 1.12 5.96 -25.70
N LEU A 134 1.05 6.44 -24.45
CA LEU A 134 2.10 6.21 -23.46
C LEU A 134 2.35 4.72 -23.22
N LEU A 135 1.29 3.93 -22.98
CA LEU A 135 1.41 2.48 -22.76
C LEU A 135 2.06 1.78 -23.96
N ARG A 136 1.62 2.11 -25.19
CA ARG A 136 2.17 1.53 -26.43
C ARG A 136 3.64 1.86 -26.59
N ARG A 137 4.04 3.11 -26.32
CA ARG A 137 5.43 3.54 -26.39
C ARG A 137 6.29 2.81 -25.35
N ILE A 138 5.84 2.71 -24.10
CA ILE A 138 6.55 1.96 -23.05
C ILE A 138 6.77 0.51 -23.49
N LYS A 139 5.76 -0.18 -24.00
CA LYS A 139 5.92 -1.59 -24.44
C LYS A 139 6.74 -1.74 -25.71
N SER A 140 6.74 -0.74 -26.60
CA SER A 140 7.55 -0.75 -27.81
C SER A 140 9.04 -0.55 -27.50
N GLU A 141 9.36 0.40 -26.61
CA GLU A 141 10.75 0.77 -26.28
C GLU A 141 11.34 -0.14 -25.19
N TYR A 142 10.51 -0.59 -24.24
CA TYR A 142 10.91 -1.39 -23.08
C TYR A 142 10.02 -2.62 -22.88
N PRO A 143 9.97 -3.57 -23.83
CA PRO A 143 9.03 -4.70 -23.81
C PRO A 143 9.19 -5.64 -22.59
N SER A 144 10.35 -5.64 -21.95
CA SER A 144 10.62 -6.43 -20.74
C SER A 144 10.10 -5.79 -19.45
N VAL A 145 9.68 -4.53 -19.48
CA VAL A 145 9.15 -3.83 -18.30
C VAL A 145 7.67 -4.14 -18.14
N HIS A 146 7.32 -4.63 -16.95
CA HIS A 146 5.94 -4.85 -16.54
C HIS A 146 5.29 -3.52 -16.13
N VAL A 147 4.17 -3.18 -16.75
CA VAL A 147 3.41 -1.95 -16.48
C VAL A 147 2.33 -2.23 -15.44
N HIS A 148 2.64 -1.94 -14.17
CA HIS A 148 1.69 -1.97 -13.06
C HIS A 148 1.14 -0.56 -12.85
N ALA A 149 0.00 -0.22 -13.44
CA ALA A 149 -0.44 1.18 -13.53
C ALA A 149 -1.93 1.40 -13.31
N PHE A 150 -2.25 2.65 -12.94
CA PHE A 150 -3.58 3.20 -12.71
C PHE A 150 -4.38 2.51 -11.61
N SER A 151 -4.68 3.25 -10.55
CA SER A 151 -5.49 2.77 -9.43
C SER A 151 -6.99 2.72 -9.76
N PRO A 152 -7.81 2.00 -8.96
CA PRO A 152 -9.25 2.05 -9.13
C PRO A 152 -9.88 3.44 -9.10
N PRO A 153 -9.49 4.38 -8.23
CA PRO A 153 -9.95 5.77 -8.34
C PRO A 153 -9.71 6.38 -9.73
N GLU A 154 -8.53 6.17 -10.33
CA GLU A 154 -8.23 6.65 -11.68
C GLU A 154 -9.15 6.02 -12.72
N PHE A 155 -9.37 4.70 -12.66
CA PHE A 155 -10.33 4.04 -13.57
C PHE A 155 -11.75 4.57 -13.42
N ILE A 156 -12.22 4.85 -12.21
CA ILE A 156 -13.55 5.42 -11.98
C ILE A 156 -13.64 6.84 -12.57
N GLU A 157 -12.58 7.63 -12.47
CA GLU A 157 -12.53 8.94 -13.13
C GLU A 157 -12.40 8.81 -14.66
N PHE A 158 -11.70 7.81 -15.20
CA PHE A 158 -11.70 7.54 -16.65
C PHE A 158 -13.11 7.26 -17.17
N ILE A 159 -13.95 6.57 -16.39
CA ILE A 159 -15.36 6.38 -16.76
C ILE A 159 -16.11 7.71 -16.79
N ARG A 160 -15.84 8.61 -15.83
CA ARG A 160 -16.48 9.92 -15.76
C ARG A 160 -16.01 10.86 -16.86
N PHE A 161 -14.71 10.87 -17.16
CA PHE A 161 -14.10 11.79 -18.14
C PHE A 161 -14.37 11.35 -19.58
N PHE A 162 -14.34 10.05 -19.86
CA PHE A 162 -14.40 9.53 -21.23
C PHE A 162 -15.77 8.96 -21.60
N ASP A 163 -16.68 8.80 -20.63
CA ASP A 163 -18.03 8.24 -20.78
C ASP A 163 -18.13 7.06 -21.77
N PRO A 164 -17.40 5.96 -21.52
CA PRO A 164 -17.40 4.82 -22.43
C PRO A 164 -18.78 4.13 -22.45
N PRO A 165 -19.12 3.41 -23.53
CA PRO A 165 -20.37 2.66 -23.62
C PRO A 165 -20.46 1.56 -22.57
N GLY A 166 -21.68 1.34 -22.06
CA GLY A 166 -22.02 0.32 -21.07
C GLY A 166 -23.22 0.76 -20.21
N ALA A 167 -24.10 -0.18 -19.88
CA ALA A 167 -25.25 0.05 -18.99
C ALA A 167 -24.86 -0.02 -17.51
N THR A 168 -23.83 -0.81 -17.18
CA THR A 168 -23.32 -0.97 -15.81
C THR A 168 -21.91 -0.42 -15.65
N LEU A 169 -21.52 -0.12 -14.41
CA LEU A 169 -20.15 0.28 -14.09
C LEU A 169 -19.13 -0.76 -14.57
N ALA A 170 -19.41 -2.04 -14.37
CA ALA A 170 -18.53 -3.13 -14.79
C ALA A 170 -18.34 -3.17 -16.32
N GLU A 171 -19.40 -2.93 -17.10
CA GLU A 171 -19.30 -2.85 -18.57
C GLU A 171 -18.45 -1.66 -19.02
N LYS A 172 -18.69 -0.48 -18.43
CA LYS A 172 -17.91 0.72 -18.72
C LYS A 172 -16.42 0.54 -18.40
N LEU A 173 -16.11 0.00 -17.22
CA LEU A 173 -14.75 -0.37 -16.80
C LEU A 173 -14.11 -1.34 -17.78
N ARG A 174 -14.85 -2.38 -18.19
CA ARG A 174 -14.33 -3.40 -19.10
C ARG A 174 -13.99 -2.81 -20.46
N THR A 175 -14.77 -1.85 -20.96
CA THR A 175 -14.49 -1.16 -22.22
C THR A 175 -13.17 -0.39 -22.18
N VAL A 176 -12.90 0.37 -21.11
CA VAL A 176 -11.66 1.14 -20.98
C VAL A 176 -10.46 0.24 -20.69
N MET A 177 -10.62 -0.70 -19.76
CA MET A 177 -9.53 -1.62 -19.39
C MET A 177 -9.08 -2.52 -20.54
N LYS A 178 -10.00 -2.96 -21.41
CA LYS A 178 -9.62 -3.72 -22.62
C LYS A 178 -8.69 -2.92 -23.51
N GLN A 179 -9.02 -1.66 -23.78
CA GLN A 179 -8.18 -0.77 -24.59
C GLN A 179 -6.82 -0.55 -23.93
N MET A 180 -6.78 -0.33 -22.61
CA MET A 180 -5.51 -0.14 -21.88
C MET A 180 -4.65 -1.41 -21.88
N ARG A 181 -5.25 -2.59 -21.68
CA ARG A 181 -4.55 -3.87 -21.74
C ARG A 181 -3.97 -4.12 -23.13
N GLU A 182 -4.75 -3.88 -24.19
CA GLU A 182 -4.29 -3.98 -25.58
C GLU A 182 -3.18 -2.97 -25.90
N ALA A 183 -3.19 -1.80 -25.26
CA ALA A 183 -2.16 -0.79 -25.40
C ALA A 183 -0.86 -1.14 -24.62
N GLY A 184 -0.92 -2.02 -23.61
CA GLY A 184 0.27 -2.45 -22.88
C GLY A 184 0.17 -2.52 -21.36
N LEU A 185 -1.01 -2.28 -20.77
CA LEU A 185 -1.21 -2.43 -19.33
C LEU A 185 -1.16 -3.91 -18.92
N ASP A 186 -0.30 -4.25 -17.95
CA ASP A 186 -0.09 -5.64 -17.53
C ASP A 186 -0.80 -5.98 -16.20
N SER A 187 -0.88 -5.05 -15.24
CA SER A 187 -1.59 -5.24 -13.98
C SER A 187 -2.03 -3.93 -13.31
N ILE A 188 -2.94 -4.01 -12.34
CA ILE A 188 -3.51 -2.84 -11.64
C ILE A 188 -3.06 -2.78 -10.17
N PRO A 189 -2.49 -1.65 -9.70
CA PRO A 189 -2.12 -1.47 -8.30
C PRO A 189 -3.31 -1.21 -7.40
N GLY A 190 -3.18 -1.63 -6.14
CA GLY A 190 -4.21 -1.52 -5.11
C GLY A 190 -4.45 -0.14 -4.53
N GLY A 191 -3.86 0.91 -5.08
CA GLY A 191 -3.99 2.27 -4.55
C GLY A 191 -5.45 2.70 -4.37
N GLY A 192 -5.73 3.51 -3.35
CA GLY A 192 -7.08 4.00 -3.09
C GLY A 192 -8.03 3.04 -2.35
N GLY A 193 -7.49 1.94 -1.83
CA GLY A 193 -8.23 1.07 -0.92
C GLY A 193 -8.57 1.76 0.40
N GLU A 194 -7.59 2.43 1.03
CA GLU A 194 -7.74 3.15 2.32
C GLU A 194 -8.54 2.33 3.35
N ILE A 195 -9.65 2.87 3.87
CA ILE A 195 -10.65 2.12 4.63
C ILE A 195 -11.96 2.07 3.83
N PHE A 196 -12.58 0.88 3.75
CA PHE A 196 -13.81 0.68 3.00
C PHE A 196 -15.07 1.11 3.75
N ALA A 197 -15.06 1.06 5.10
CA ALA A 197 -16.19 1.45 5.92
C ALA A 197 -16.74 2.83 5.52
N PRO A 198 -18.03 2.95 5.13
CA PRO A 198 -18.56 4.17 4.54
C PRO A 198 -18.45 5.40 5.44
N ALA A 199 -18.59 5.26 6.76
CA ALA A 199 -18.42 6.37 7.70
C ALA A 199 -17.01 6.98 7.63
N VAL A 200 -15.97 6.15 7.56
CA VAL A 200 -14.58 6.59 7.41
C VAL A 200 -14.36 7.17 6.02
N ARG A 201 -14.74 6.42 4.97
CA ARG A 201 -14.45 6.77 3.58
C ARG A 201 -15.04 8.12 3.17
N ARG A 202 -16.27 8.42 3.58
CA ARG A 202 -16.93 9.71 3.33
C ARG A 202 -16.23 10.91 3.96
N LYS A 203 -15.47 10.71 5.03
CA LYS A 203 -14.70 11.78 5.69
C LYS A 203 -13.32 11.97 5.07
N ILE A 204 -12.68 10.89 4.64
CA ILE A 204 -11.27 10.94 4.24
C ILE A 204 -11.08 11.06 2.71
N GLY A 205 -11.95 10.43 1.92
CA GLY A 205 -11.81 10.29 0.46
C GLY A 205 -12.78 11.16 -0.33
N LEU A 206 -12.80 12.48 -0.12
CA LEU A 206 -13.69 13.40 -0.84
C LEU A 206 -13.41 13.36 -2.35
N GLY A 207 -14.42 13.02 -3.15
CA GLY A 207 -14.30 12.88 -4.61
C GLY A 207 -13.65 11.56 -5.06
N LYS A 208 -13.26 10.68 -4.14
CA LYS A 208 -12.71 9.34 -4.45
C LYS A 208 -13.84 8.32 -4.59
N CYS A 209 -13.61 7.23 -5.33
CA CYS A 209 -14.57 6.14 -5.47
C CYS A 209 -14.88 5.47 -4.12
N ASP A 210 -16.07 4.88 -3.97
CA ASP A 210 -16.44 4.09 -2.78
C ASP A 210 -15.83 2.67 -2.81
N ALA A 211 -16.16 1.85 -1.80
CA ALA A 211 -15.62 0.51 -1.68
C ALA A 211 -16.12 -0.43 -2.80
N GLU A 212 -17.41 -0.37 -3.13
CA GLU A 212 -17.98 -1.22 -4.18
C GLU A 212 -17.38 -0.89 -5.53
N ALA A 213 -17.28 0.40 -5.89
CA ALA A 213 -16.63 0.82 -7.12
C ALA A 213 -15.16 0.35 -7.19
N TRP A 214 -14.40 0.48 -6.10
CA TRP A 214 -13.01 -0.01 -6.02
C TRP A 214 -12.94 -1.52 -6.26
N LEU A 215 -13.80 -2.30 -5.60
CA LEU A 215 -13.83 -3.77 -5.70
C LEU A 215 -14.30 -4.22 -7.09
N THR A 216 -15.29 -3.53 -7.68
CA THR A 216 -15.75 -3.78 -9.06
C THR A 216 -14.63 -3.55 -10.06
N THR A 217 -13.84 -2.47 -9.93
CA THR A 217 -12.66 -2.24 -10.77
C THR A 217 -11.71 -3.44 -10.72
N MET A 218 -11.36 -3.89 -9.51
CA MET A 218 -10.44 -5.02 -9.36
C MET A 218 -11.00 -6.30 -9.98
N ARG A 219 -12.28 -6.57 -9.78
CA ARG A 219 -12.95 -7.73 -10.39
C ARG A 219 -12.90 -7.69 -11.92
N VAL A 220 -13.19 -6.55 -12.53
CA VAL A 220 -13.13 -6.42 -14.00
C VAL A 220 -11.70 -6.65 -14.50
N ALA A 221 -10.69 -6.19 -13.77
CA ALA A 221 -9.30 -6.48 -14.09
C ALA A 221 -8.99 -7.98 -14.06
N HIS A 222 -9.47 -8.67 -13.02
CA HIS A 222 -9.32 -10.13 -12.88
C HIS A 222 -9.99 -10.89 -14.02
N GLU A 223 -11.21 -10.49 -14.41
CA GLU A 223 -11.94 -11.06 -15.57
C GLU A 223 -11.19 -10.87 -16.89
N LEU A 224 -10.37 -9.82 -17.00
CA LEU A 224 -9.51 -9.56 -18.15
C LEU A 224 -8.14 -10.24 -18.04
N GLY A 225 -7.93 -11.10 -17.03
CA GLY A 225 -6.69 -11.85 -16.81
C GLY A 225 -5.58 -11.07 -16.12
N MET A 226 -5.83 -9.83 -15.70
CA MET A 226 -4.82 -9.01 -15.02
C MET A 226 -4.80 -9.33 -13.53
N ASN A 227 -3.61 -9.56 -12.99
CA ASN A 227 -3.42 -9.61 -11.54
C ASN A 227 -3.49 -8.21 -10.93
N THR A 228 -3.78 -8.13 -9.64
CA THR A 228 -3.80 -6.85 -8.91
C THR A 228 -3.18 -6.96 -7.53
N SER A 229 -2.98 -5.83 -6.88
CA SER A 229 -2.70 -5.77 -5.44
C SER A 229 -3.88 -5.13 -4.71
N ALA A 230 -3.99 -5.35 -3.40
CA ALA A 230 -4.94 -4.68 -2.53
C ALA A 230 -4.18 -3.88 -1.47
N THR A 231 -4.73 -2.74 -1.05
CA THR A 231 -4.05 -1.89 -0.07
C THR A 231 -4.98 -1.31 0.98
N MET A 232 -4.41 -1.01 2.15
CA MET A 232 -5.14 -0.39 3.26
C MET A 232 -4.25 0.63 3.97
N MET A 233 -4.55 1.91 3.79
CA MET A 233 -4.00 2.97 4.63
C MET A 233 -4.82 3.06 5.92
N PHE A 234 -4.16 3.06 7.08
CA PHE A 234 -4.82 2.98 8.39
C PHE A 234 -4.09 3.80 9.46
N GLY A 235 -4.61 3.84 10.69
CA GLY A 235 -4.04 4.60 11.79
C GLY A 235 -4.43 6.07 11.75
N HIS A 236 -5.73 6.33 11.55
CA HIS A 236 -6.29 7.67 11.54
C HIS A 236 -7.60 7.73 12.33
N ILE A 237 -8.75 7.91 11.68
CA ILE A 237 -10.06 8.09 12.33
C ILE A 237 -10.84 6.78 12.53
N GLU A 238 -10.37 5.67 11.96
CA GLU A 238 -11.06 4.38 11.91
C GLU A 238 -10.87 3.58 13.19
N GLY A 239 -11.81 2.68 13.47
CA GLY A 239 -11.64 1.66 14.51
C GLY A 239 -11.01 0.38 13.97
N VAL A 240 -10.59 -0.51 14.88
CA VAL A 240 -10.01 -1.82 14.49
C VAL A 240 -11.00 -2.67 13.69
N ALA A 241 -12.29 -2.64 14.06
CA ALA A 241 -13.32 -3.38 13.34
C ALA A 241 -13.48 -2.92 11.88
N ASP A 242 -13.22 -1.65 11.56
CA ASP A 242 -13.22 -1.15 10.16
C ASP A 242 -12.06 -1.74 9.34
N ARG A 243 -10.90 -1.98 9.98
CA ARG A 243 -9.75 -2.64 9.34
C ARG A 243 -10.06 -4.10 9.02
N ILE A 244 -10.72 -4.80 9.94
CA ILE A 244 -11.13 -6.20 9.74
C ILE A 244 -12.23 -6.29 8.69
N HIS A 245 -13.19 -5.36 8.69
CA HIS A 245 -14.17 -5.23 7.62
C HIS A 245 -13.50 -5.06 6.25
N HIS A 246 -12.45 -4.23 6.17
CA HIS A 246 -11.65 -4.09 4.95
C HIS A 246 -11.04 -5.43 4.53
N PHE A 247 -10.39 -6.16 5.45
CA PHE A 247 -9.84 -7.50 5.16
C PHE A 247 -10.90 -8.47 4.66
N GLU A 248 -12.09 -8.46 5.27
CA GLU A 248 -13.19 -9.33 4.89
C GLU A 248 -13.68 -9.08 3.46
N LEU A 249 -13.85 -7.82 3.08
CA LEU A 249 -14.23 -7.48 1.69
C LEU A 249 -13.17 -7.92 0.69
N VAL A 250 -11.88 -7.67 0.96
CA VAL A 250 -10.79 -8.13 0.09
C VAL A 250 -10.81 -9.67 -0.03
N ARG A 251 -10.93 -10.38 1.09
CA ARG A 251 -10.95 -11.85 1.14
C ARG A 251 -12.13 -12.44 0.38
N GLN A 252 -13.33 -11.91 0.57
CA GLN A 252 -14.53 -12.40 -0.11
C GLN A 252 -14.46 -12.18 -1.63
N TRP A 253 -13.95 -11.03 -2.08
CA TRP A 253 -13.81 -10.76 -3.50
C TRP A 253 -12.70 -11.58 -4.14
N GLN A 254 -11.62 -11.86 -3.41
CA GLN A 254 -10.60 -12.82 -3.83
C GLN A 254 -11.18 -14.24 -3.96
N ASP A 255 -12.00 -14.69 -3.00
CA ASP A 255 -12.67 -16.00 -3.08
C ASP A 255 -13.52 -16.10 -4.35
N ARG A 256 -14.30 -15.06 -4.68
CA ARG A 256 -15.08 -14.99 -5.92
C ARG A 256 -14.18 -15.02 -7.16
N ALA A 257 -13.10 -14.24 -7.17
CA ALA A 257 -12.15 -14.24 -8.29
C ALA A 257 -11.52 -15.62 -8.52
N ILE A 258 -11.07 -16.29 -7.45
CA ILE A 258 -10.48 -17.63 -7.54
C ILE A 258 -11.52 -18.66 -7.98
N ALA A 259 -12.72 -18.64 -7.39
CA ALA A 259 -13.77 -19.61 -7.71
C ALA A 259 -14.25 -19.47 -9.16
N ASP A 260 -14.46 -18.24 -9.62
CA ASP A 260 -15.05 -17.99 -10.93
C ASP A 260 -14.04 -18.04 -12.08
N LEU A 261 -12.78 -17.66 -11.83
CA LEU A 261 -11.83 -17.33 -12.91
C LEU A 261 -10.56 -18.17 -12.91
N ALA A 262 -10.17 -18.80 -11.79
CA ALA A 262 -8.94 -19.59 -11.74
C ALA A 262 -8.89 -20.75 -12.74
N PRO A 263 -10.00 -21.47 -13.04
CA PRO A 263 -10.00 -22.52 -14.07
C PRO A 263 -9.56 -22.03 -15.46
N ASP A 264 -9.86 -20.77 -15.78
CA ASP A 264 -9.59 -20.16 -17.09
C ASP A 264 -8.33 -19.27 -17.08
N GLY A 265 -7.52 -19.35 -16.01
CA GLY A 265 -6.30 -18.54 -15.88
C GLY A 265 -6.57 -17.05 -15.61
N GLY A 266 -7.74 -16.69 -15.09
CA GLY A 266 -8.07 -15.32 -14.74
C GLY A 266 -7.23 -14.75 -13.60
N GLY A 267 -7.23 -13.42 -13.54
CA GLY A 267 -6.43 -12.65 -12.60
C GLY A 267 -6.94 -12.79 -11.16
N ARG A 268 -6.13 -12.31 -10.22
CA ARG A 268 -6.43 -12.32 -8.78
C ARG A 268 -5.61 -11.26 -8.05
N TYR A 269 -5.94 -11.01 -6.78
CA TYR A 269 -5.03 -10.31 -5.90
C TYR A 269 -3.80 -11.17 -5.62
N MET A 270 -2.61 -10.65 -5.93
CA MET A 270 -1.34 -11.31 -5.64
C MET A 270 -0.73 -10.83 -4.31
N ALA A 271 -1.05 -9.61 -3.90
CA ALA A 271 -0.44 -8.99 -2.73
C ALA A 271 -1.44 -8.13 -1.96
N PHE A 272 -1.25 -8.07 -0.64
CA PHE A 272 -1.87 -7.07 0.22
C PHE A 272 -0.79 -6.26 0.95
N ILE A 273 -0.95 -4.94 0.95
CA ILE A 273 0.00 -4.00 1.57
C ILE A 273 -0.79 -3.01 2.43
N ALA A 274 -0.48 -2.95 3.72
CA ALA A 274 -1.11 -2.00 4.64
C ALA A 274 -0.07 -1.07 5.25
N TRP A 275 -0.31 0.23 5.21
CA TRP A 275 0.62 1.23 5.73
C TRP A 275 -0.08 2.24 6.65
N PRO A 276 0.63 2.76 7.66
CA PRO A 276 0.10 3.82 8.48
C PRO A 276 0.01 5.17 7.76
N PHE A 277 -1.05 5.91 8.08
CA PHE A 277 -1.28 7.29 7.71
C PHE A 277 -0.09 8.19 8.11
N GLN A 278 0.38 8.99 7.15
CA GLN A 278 1.38 10.05 7.37
C GLN A 278 0.67 11.39 7.46
N ARG A 279 0.86 12.10 8.57
CA ARG A 279 -0.02 13.22 8.94
C ARG A 279 0.45 14.55 8.38
N GLU A 280 1.75 14.72 8.23
CA GLU A 280 2.39 16.00 7.94
C GLU A 280 1.89 16.51 6.58
N ASN A 281 1.66 17.83 6.48
CA ASN A 281 1.16 18.49 5.28
C ASN A 281 -0.22 18.01 4.75
N THR A 282 -0.99 17.28 5.55
CA THR A 282 -2.35 16.86 5.18
C THR A 282 -3.43 17.63 5.95
N PRO A 283 -4.62 17.89 5.37
CA PRO A 283 -5.76 18.41 6.11
C PRO A 283 -6.16 17.57 7.33
N LEU A 284 -6.17 16.24 7.20
CA LEU A 284 -6.53 15.30 8.25
C LEU A 284 -5.51 15.32 9.40
N GLY A 285 -4.24 15.54 9.09
CA GLY A 285 -3.18 15.65 10.10
C GLY A 285 -3.32 16.86 11.02
N ARG A 286 -4.12 17.87 10.64
CA ARG A 286 -4.41 19.04 11.51
C ARG A 286 -5.39 18.70 12.64
N VAL A 287 -6.06 17.56 12.56
CA VAL A 287 -6.92 17.07 13.62
C VAL A 287 -6.06 16.60 14.80
N PRO A 288 -6.42 16.94 16.07
CA PRO A 288 -5.63 16.52 17.23
C PRO A 288 -5.56 15.00 17.38
N ASP A 289 -4.40 14.52 17.87
CA ASP A 289 -4.23 13.12 18.29
C ASP A 289 -5.18 12.82 19.47
N TRP A 290 -5.76 11.63 19.50
CA TRP A 290 -6.56 11.15 20.64
C TRP A 290 -5.71 11.09 21.90
N GLY A 291 -6.19 11.74 22.97
CA GLY A 291 -5.47 11.86 24.24
C GLY A 291 -4.48 13.03 24.28
N ALA A 292 -4.33 13.80 23.19
CA ALA A 292 -3.53 15.01 23.19
C ALA A 292 -4.38 16.24 23.55
N GLY A 293 -3.94 17.04 24.52
CA GLY A 293 -4.41 18.42 24.71
C GLY A 293 -5.59 18.65 25.67
N GLY A 294 -5.98 17.66 26.50
CA GLY A 294 -7.08 17.80 27.46
C GLY A 294 -8.48 17.71 26.82
N GLY A 295 -9.46 17.21 27.58
CA GLY A 295 -10.85 17.06 27.12
C GLY A 295 -11.18 15.73 26.42
N ASP A 296 -10.22 14.82 26.32
CA ASP A 296 -10.47 13.41 25.98
C ASP A 296 -10.53 12.61 27.27
N ASP A 297 -11.61 11.83 27.45
CA ASP A 297 -11.72 10.86 28.54
C ASP A 297 -11.10 9.54 28.05
N LEU A 298 -9.90 9.24 28.53
CA LEU A 298 -9.16 8.04 28.10
C LEU A 298 -9.75 6.74 28.65
N ASP A 299 -10.69 6.81 29.58
CA ASP A 299 -11.48 5.66 30.03
C ASP A 299 -12.61 5.32 29.03
N THR A 300 -12.87 6.20 28.06
CA THR A 300 -13.81 5.94 26.96
C THR A 300 -13.13 5.43 25.70
N PRO A 301 -13.83 4.62 24.88
CA PRO A 301 -13.29 4.18 23.60
C PRO A 301 -12.93 5.36 22.69
N PHE A 302 -11.87 5.18 21.89
CA PHE A 302 -11.57 6.09 20.80
C PHE A 302 -12.81 6.25 19.90
N PRO A 303 -13.18 7.48 19.45
CA PRO A 303 -14.37 7.69 18.63
C PRO A 303 -14.51 6.77 17.41
N GLY A 304 -13.38 6.40 16.79
CA GLY A 304 -13.38 5.45 15.67
C GLY A 304 -13.80 4.04 16.09
N ASP A 305 -13.38 3.57 17.27
CA ASP A 305 -13.78 2.24 17.78
C ASP A 305 -15.27 2.21 18.14
N ALA A 306 -15.82 3.32 18.66
CA ALA A 306 -17.24 3.42 18.96
C ALA A 306 -18.14 3.35 17.70
N VAL A 307 -17.63 3.86 16.57
CA VAL A 307 -18.34 3.84 15.27
C VAL A 307 -18.10 2.54 14.51
N ALA A 308 -16.91 1.96 14.59
CA ALA A 308 -16.53 0.82 13.76
C ALA A 308 -17.41 -0.42 13.98
N ARG A 309 -17.72 -1.12 12.89
CA ARG A 309 -18.47 -2.39 12.88
C ARG A 309 -17.81 -3.38 11.93
N LEU A 310 -17.85 -4.67 12.25
CA LEU A 310 -17.22 -5.73 11.45
C LEU A 310 -17.87 -5.90 10.06
N ASP A 311 -19.12 -5.46 9.90
CA ASP A 311 -19.87 -5.43 8.64
C ASP A 311 -19.81 -4.07 7.93
N GLY A 312 -19.11 -3.08 8.51
CA GLY A 312 -18.99 -1.72 7.97
C GLY A 312 -20.26 -0.87 8.13
N SER A 313 -21.28 -1.33 8.86
CA SER A 313 -22.56 -0.61 9.05
C SER A 313 -22.46 0.63 9.95
N GLY A 314 -21.30 0.86 10.57
CA GLY A 314 -21.06 1.98 11.47
C GLY A 314 -21.40 3.34 10.84
N GLU A 315 -21.99 4.22 11.64
CA GLU A 315 -22.43 5.53 11.18
C GLU A 315 -21.72 6.69 11.90
N LYS A 316 -21.54 7.81 11.17
CA LYS A 316 -20.92 9.02 11.75
C LYS A 316 -21.63 9.48 13.03
N HIS A 317 -22.94 9.26 13.12
CA HIS A 317 -23.76 9.74 14.23
C HIS A 317 -23.66 8.85 15.49
N ASP A 318 -23.04 7.67 15.39
CA ASP A 318 -22.81 6.76 16.52
C ASP A 318 -21.84 7.35 17.55
N HIS A 319 -21.01 8.33 17.16
CA HIS A 319 -20.16 9.05 18.10
C HIS A 319 -19.99 10.53 17.70
N PRO A 320 -20.31 11.50 18.58
CA PRO A 320 -20.33 12.93 18.24
C PRO A 320 -18.97 13.48 17.81
N ARG A 321 -17.88 12.85 18.26
CA ARG A 321 -16.49 13.26 17.99
C ARG A 321 -15.82 12.46 16.86
N PHE A 322 -16.57 11.61 16.14
CA PHE A 322 -16.01 10.80 15.06
C PHE A 322 -15.38 11.66 13.96
N GLY A 323 -14.11 11.38 13.66
CA GLY A 323 -13.27 12.14 12.73
C GLY A 323 -12.89 13.56 13.20
N GLN A 324 -13.05 13.87 14.49
CA GLN A 324 -12.48 15.07 15.13
C GLN A 324 -11.22 14.76 15.95
N ARG A 325 -10.81 13.49 15.96
CA ARG A 325 -9.60 12.97 16.58
C ARG A 325 -8.98 11.93 15.65
N VAL A 326 -7.66 11.83 15.66
CA VAL A 326 -6.91 10.78 14.96
C VAL A 326 -6.16 9.91 15.98
N ARG A 327 -6.08 8.60 15.74
CA ARG A 327 -5.24 7.68 16.51
C ARG A 327 -4.21 7.09 15.56
N ARG A 328 -3.00 7.68 15.57
CA ARG A 328 -1.90 7.26 14.71
C ARG A 328 -1.36 5.90 15.11
N ALA A 329 -1.10 5.07 14.11
CA ALA A 329 -0.49 3.76 14.33
C ALA A 329 1.03 3.90 14.45
N GLY A 330 1.57 3.50 15.61
CA GLY A 330 3.01 3.31 15.81
C GLY A 330 3.50 1.95 15.33
N GLY A 331 4.77 1.61 15.62
CA GLY A 331 5.38 0.33 15.24
C GLY A 331 4.59 -0.90 15.73
N SER A 332 4.12 -0.89 16.97
CA SER A 332 3.38 -2.01 17.56
C SER A 332 2.01 -2.22 16.89
N ASP A 333 1.26 -1.15 16.64
CA ASP A 333 -0.03 -1.23 15.95
C ASP A 333 0.15 -1.69 14.50
N TYR A 334 1.20 -1.20 13.84
CA TYR A 334 1.55 -1.63 12.50
C TYR A 334 1.86 -3.13 12.41
N LEU A 335 2.75 -3.63 13.27
CA LEU A 335 3.13 -5.04 13.30
C LEU A 335 1.94 -5.94 13.66
N ARG A 336 1.04 -5.46 14.52
CA ARG A 336 -0.21 -6.15 14.86
C ARG A 336 -1.17 -6.22 13.66
N THR A 337 -1.42 -5.10 12.98
CA THR A 337 -2.24 -5.07 11.76
C THR A 337 -1.64 -5.96 10.66
N GLN A 338 -0.32 -5.96 10.49
CA GLN A 338 0.39 -6.83 9.55
C GLN A 338 0.24 -8.32 9.88
N ALA A 339 0.43 -8.70 11.14
CA ALA A 339 0.34 -10.10 11.54
C ALA A 339 -1.11 -10.62 11.44
N VAL A 340 -2.10 -9.81 11.84
CA VAL A 340 -3.52 -10.14 11.64
C VAL A 340 -3.84 -10.27 10.15
N SER A 341 -3.34 -9.40 9.28
CA SER A 341 -3.64 -9.51 7.84
C SER A 341 -3.08 -10.81 7.22
N ARG A 342 -1.88 -11.26 7.62
CA ARG A 342 -1.32 -12.56 7.19
C ARG A 342 -2.17 -13.75 7.66
N LEU A 343 -2.64 -13.72 8.91
CA LEU A 343 -3.46 -14.81 9.45
C LEU A 343 -4.88 -14.80 8.85
N TYR A 344 -5.44 -13.62 8.59
CA TYR A 344 -6.81 -13.45 8.11
C TYR A 344 -6.97 -13.66 6.61
N LEU A 345 -6.08 -13.08 5.80
CA LEU A 345 -6.11 -13.12 4.34
C LEU A 345 -5.49 -14.42 3.84
N ASP A 346 -6.13 -15.54 4.16
CA ASP A 346 -5.66 -16.90 3.84
C ASP A 346 -5.56 -17.20 2.34
N ASN A 347 -6.20 -16.38 1.50
CA ASN A 347 -6.29 -16.51 0.05
C ASN A 347 -5.50 -15.42 -0.73
N ILE A 348 -4.67 -14.62 -0.05
CA ILE A 348 -3.75 -13.66 -0.66
C ILE A 348 -2.32 -14.20 -0.56
N TYR A 349 -1.64 -14.27 -1.70
CA TYR A 349 -0.32 -14.90 -1.79
C TYR A 349 0.73 -14.18 -0.93
N SER A 350 0.97 -12.89 -1.18
CA SER A 350 2.00 -12.11 -0.49
C SER A 350 1.44 -11.03 0.42
N ILE A 351 2.12 -10.80 1.54
CA ILE A 351 1.90 -9.66 2.42
C ILE A 351 3.19 -8.81 2.39
N GLY A 352 3.06 -7.54 1.99
CA GLY A 352 4.19 -6.63 1.85
C GLY A 352 4.51 -5.86 3.14
N ALA A 353 5.79 -5.67 3.42
CA ALA A 353 6.26 -4.81 4.50
C ALA A 353 6.29 -3.33 4.05
N SER A 354 5.68 -2.43 4.81
CA SER A 354 5.60 -1.00 4.54
C SER A 354 6.76 -0.23 5.20
N TRP A 355 7.99 -0.57 4.80
CA TRP A 355 9.18 0.11 5.30
C TRP A 355 9.26 1.58 4.84
N VAL A 356 8.58 1.97 3.76
CA VAL A 356 8.55 3.35 3.24
C VAL A 356 7.91 4.31 4.23
N THR A 357 6.87 3.88 4.95
CA THR A 357 6.18 4.70 5.95
C THR A 357 6.68 4.43 7.37
N MET A 358 7.14 3.21 7.67
CA MET A 358 7.54 2.80 9.02
C MET A 358 9.04 2.86 9.28
N GLY A 359 9.82 3.01 8.23
CA GLY A 359 11.28 2.96 8.25
C GLY A 359 11.86 1.56 8.05
N PRO A 360 13.15 1.49 7.69
CA PRO A 360 13.79 0.23 7.28
C PRO A 360 13.78 -0.86 8.35
N HIS A 361 14.02 -0.52 9.62
CA HIS A 361 14.11 -1.51 10.69
C HIS A 361 12.74 -2.08 11.11
N ILE A 362 11.66 -1.29 11.03
CA ILE A 362 10.32 -1.84 11.24
C ILE A 362 9.95 -2.76 10.07
N GLY A 363 10.30 -2.38 8.83
CA GLY A 363 10.16 -3.27 7.67
C GLY A 363 10.91 -4.59 7.83
N GLN A 364 12.14 -4.54 8.35
CA GLN A 364 12.93 -5.72 8.67
C GLN A 364 12.24 -6.61 9.70
N VAL A 365 11.75 -6.04 10.81
CA VAL A 365 11.04 -6.79 11.85
C VAL A 365 9.73 -7.37 11.30
N ALA A 366 9.04 -6.66 10.41
CA ALA A 366 7.81 -7.13 9.77
C ALA A 366 7.93 -8.49 9.04
N LEU A 367 9.13 -8.86 8.58
CA LEU A 367 9.39 -10.19 8.00
C LEU A 367 9.16 -11.35 8.99
N ARG A 368 9.17 -11.05 10.29
CA ARG A 368 8.82 -11.96 11.41
C ARG A 368 7.39 -11.77 11.93
N TYR A 369 6.60 -10.94 11.25
CA TYR A 369 5.19 -10.66 11.55
C TYR A 369 4.31 -10.93 10.33
N GLY A 370 4.70 -11.92 9.51
CA GLY A 370 3.90 -12.41 8.39
C GLY A 370 4.19 -11.77 7.02
N ALA A 371 5.02 -10.73 6.96
CA ALA A 371 5.45 -10.18 5.68
C ALA A 371 6.37 -11.17 4.94
N THR A 372 6.16 -11.29 3.64
CA THR A 372 6.92 -12.18 2.74
C THR A 372 7.74 -11.42 1.72
N ASP A 373 7.47 -10.12 1.61
CA ASP A 373 8.06 -9.25 0.60
C ASP A 373 8.40 -7.88 1.20
N MET A 374 9.59 -7.36 0.90
CA MET A 374 10.03 -6.03 1.30
C MET A 374 9.58 -4.93 0.34
N GLY A 375 8.71 -5.21 -0.64
CA GLY A 375 8.35 -4.22 -1.65
C GLY A 375 9.54 -3.90 -2.55
N SER A 376 9.61 -2.65 -3.01
CA SER A 376 10.54 -2.30 -4.07
C SER A 376 11.80 -1.58 -3.62
N VAL A 377 12.82 -1.61 -4.48
CA VAL A 377 13.90 -0.63 -4.45
C VAL A 377 13.33 0.73 -4.79
N MET A 378 13.63 1.73 -4.00
CA MET A 378 13.09 3.08 -4.19
C MET A 378 14.17 4.02 -4.71
N MET A 379 14.12 4.29 -6.01
CA MET A 379 14.99 5.27 -6.67
C MET A 379 14.50 6.71 -6.46
N GLU A 380 13.18 6.89 -6.34
CA GLU A 380 12.48 8.17 -6.21
C GLU A 380 11.20 7.94 -5.38
N GLU A 381 10.82 8.89 -4.51
CA GLU A 381 9.59 8.83 -3.71
C GLU A 381 9.03 10.24 -3.53
N ASN A 382 7.84 10.49 -4.12
CA ASN A 382 7.23 11.82 -4.21
C ASN A 382 5.92 11.96 -3.42
N VAL A 383 5.29 10.85 -3.01
CA VAL A 383 3.95 10.87 -2.40
C VAL A 383 4.04 10.88 -0.88
N VAL A 384 4.84 9.98 -0.31
CA VAL A 384 5.06 9.88 1.14
C VAL A 384 5.95 11.02 1.63
N SER A 385 6.89 11.47 0.80
CA SER A 385 7.77 12.62 1.04
C SER A 385 6.99 13.92 1.08
N ALA A 386 5.97 14.09 0.24
CA ALA A 386 5.03 15.21 0.34
C ALA A 386 4.33 15.23 1.71
N ALA A 387 4.10 14.06 2.30
CA ALA A 387 3.56 13.89 3.65
C ALA A 387 4.64 13.84 4.75
N GLY A 388 5.84 14.37 4.49
CA GLY A 388 6.89 14.59 5.50
C GLY A 388 7.75 13.38 5.87
N THR A 389 7.55 12.22 5.23
CA THR A 389 8.31 11.00 5.51
C THR A 389 9.11 10.57 4.28
N THR A 390 10.41 10.35 4.43
CA THR A 390 11.26 9.94 3.30
C THR A 390 12.18 8.80 3.71
N HIS A 391 11.92 7.63 3.14
CA HIS A 391 12.82 6.49 3.20
C HIS A 391 13.03 6.00 1.78
N CYS A 392 14.29 5.95 1.34
CA CYS A 392 14.68 5.32 0.08
C CYS A 392 15.70 4.23 0.38
N LEU A 393 15.45 3.01 -0.11
CA LEU A 393 16.38 1.89 0.05
C LEU A 393 16.80 1.38 -1.33
N ASN A 394 18.10 1.21 -1.50
CA ASN A 394 18.66 0.53 -2.65
C ASN A 394 18.67 -0.99 -2.44
N GLU A 395 18.97 -1.74 -3.51
CA GLU A 395 19.01 -3.20 -3.51
C GLU A 395 19.92 -3.77 -2.42
N SER A 396 21.10 -3.17 -2.21
CA SER A 396 22.08 -3.66 -1.23
C SER A 396 21.54 -3.53 0.20
N ILE A 397 20.87 -2.43 0.52
CA ILE A 397 20.26 -2.25 1.85
C ILE A 397 19.10 -3.24 2.06
N LEU A 398 18.22 -3.43 1.06
CA LEU A 398 17.14 -4.41 1.16
C LEU A 398 17.68 -5.84 1.38
N CYS A 399 18.68 -6.25 0.61
CA CYS A 399 19.32 -7.55 0.78
C CYS A 399 19.91 -7.71 2.18
N ARG A 400 20.60 -6.68 2.69
CA ARG A 400 21.13 -6.68 4.05
C ARG A 400 20.03 -6.84 5.10
N LEU A 401 18.96 -6.04 5.02
CA LEU A 401 17.86 -6.07 6.00
C LEU A 401 17.20 -7.45 6.04
N ILE A 402 16.91 -8.04 4.87
CA ILE A 402 16.33 -9.38 4.76
C ILE A 402 17.24 -10.42 5.42
N ARG A 403 18.55 -10.34 5.18
CA ARG A 403 19.51 -11.30 5.73
C ARG A 403 19.76 -11.12 7.22
N ASP A 404 19.84 -9.89 7.69
CA ASP A 404 19.96 -9.56 9.11
C ASP A 404 18.68 -9.98 9.87
N ALA A 405 17.51 -10.06 9.21
CA ALA A 405 16.30 -10.69 9.74
C ALA A 405 16.32 -12.23 9.75
N GLY A 406 17.37 -12.85 9.21
CA GLY A 406 17.59 -14.31 9.18
C GLY A 406 16.98 -15.01 7.97
N PHE A 407 16.83 -14.32 6.84
CA PHE A 407 16.28 -14.88 5.59
C PHE A 407 17.26 -14.76 4.41
N LEU A 408 16.97 -15.43 3.31
CA LEU A 408 17.67 -15.31 2.03
C LEU A 408 16.94 -14.29 1.14
N PRO A 409 17.59 -13.18 0.76
CA PRO A 409 16.98 -12.21 -0.14
C PRO A 409 16.86 -12.77 -1.56
N ALA A 410 15.72 -12.53 -2.20
CA ALA A 410 15.50 -12.88 -3.59
C ALA A 410 14.77 -11.76 -4.36
N GLN A 411 15.28 -11.43 -5.53
CA GLN A 411 14.60 -10.57 -6.49
C GLN A 411 13.44 -11.35 -7.13
N ARG A 412 12.27 -10.72 -7.23
CA ARG A 412 11.09 -11.24 -7.94
C ARG A 412 10.61 -10.31 -9.06
N ASP A 413 9.72 -10.82 -9.91
CA ASP A 413 8.88 -10.02 -10.80
C ASP A 413 7.51 -9.65 -10.17
N ASN A 414 6.61 -9.03 -10.93
CA ASN A 414 5.25 -8.66 -10.47
C ASN A 414 4.38 -9.89 -10.14
N ALA A 415 4.61 -11.00 -10.84
CA ALA A 415 3.91 -12.27 -10.64
C ALA A 415 4.51 -13.11 -9.50
N TYR A 416 5.46 -12.55 -8.74
CA TYR A 416 6.18 -13.21 -7.64
C TYR A 416 7.05 -14.39 -8.08
N ARG A 417 7.41 -14.49 -9.36
CA ARG A 417 8.41 -15.47 -9.82
C ARG A 417 9.79 -14.99 -9.41
N LEU A 418 10.60 -15.89 -8.85
CA LEU A 418 11.96 -15.57 -8.45
C LEU A 418 12.84 -15.39 -9.68
N LEU A 419 13.51 -14.24 -9.76
CA LEU A 419 14.48 -13.91 -10.81
C LEU A 419 15.91 -14.24 -10.36
N ARG A 420 16.24 -13.93 -9.10
CA ARG A 420 17.57 -14.16 -8.53
C ARG A 420 17.49 -14.37 -7.03
N VAL A 421 18.16 -15.42 -6.53
CA VAL A 421 18.31 -15.69 -5.08
C VAL A 421 19.76 -15.41 -4.67
N HIS A 422 19.96 -14.62 -3.62
CA HIS A 422 21.27 -14.07 -3.24
C HIS A 422 21.95 -14.84 -2.11
N THR A 423 22.52 -16.01 -2.42
CA THR A 423 23.18 -16.91 -1.46
C THR A 423 24.71 -16.75 -1.37
N GLY A 424 25.36 -16.29 -2.44
CA GLY A 424 26.82 -16.28 -2.60
C GLY A 424 27.51 -14.98 -2.14
N ALA A 425 28.83 -14.88 -2.38
CA ALA A 425 29.63 -13.68 -2.11
C ALA A 425 29.24 -12.50 -3.03
N GLU A 426 28.76 -12.80 -4.23
CA GLU A 426 28.31 -11.80 -5.21
C GLU A 426 26.95 -11.13 -4.88
N ALA A 427 26.35 -11.47 -3.74
CA ALA A 427 25.11 -10.84 -3.30
C ALA A 427 25.28 -9.31 -3.16
N PRO A 428 24.29 -8.48 -3.54
CA PRO A 428 24.42 -7.02 -3.56
C PRO A 428 24.98 -6.41 -2.27
N ASP A 429 24.49 -6.87 -1.12
CA ASP A 429 24.95 -6.41 0.19
C ASP A 429 26.35 -6.93 0.59
N ARG A 430 26.78 -8.08 0.07
CA ARG A 430 28.07 -8.69 0.42
C ARG A 430 29.24 -8.12 -0.38
N ARG A 431 28.95 -7.39 -1.46
CA ARG A 431 29.94 -6.64 -2.25
C ARG A 431 30.29 -5.28 -1.65
N ILE A 432 29.65 -4.89 -0.54
CA ILE A 432 29.88 -3.60 0.11
C ILE A 432 30.90 -3.75 1.24
N ASP A 433 32.11 -3.27 0.99
CA ASP A 433 33.18 -3.25 1.99
C ASP A 433 33.03 -2.11 3.01
N ASP A 434 32.52 -0.95 2.57
CA ASP A 434 32.28 0.22 3.42
C ASP A 434 30.83 0.72 3.31
N TRP A 435 30.04 0.41 4.33
CA TRP A 435 28.64 0.83 4.43
C TRP A 435 28.46 2.33 4.72
N SER A 436 29.50 3.04 5.16
CA SER A 436 29.42 4.48 5.43
C SER A 436 29.23 5.28 4.14
N ALA A 437 29.85 4.84 3.04
CA ALA A 437 29.74 5.42 1.70
C ALA A 437 28.37 5.19 1.04
N VAL A 438 27.70 4.07 1.36
CA VAL A 438 26.37 3.73 0.81
C VAL A 438 25.26 4.60 1.42
N ARG A 439 25.44 5.06 2.66
CA ARG A 439 24.49 5.94 3.36
C ARG A 439 24.62 7.43 2.98
N THR A 440 25.67 7.82 2.25
CA THR A 440 26.00 9.25 1.99
C THR A 440 25.32 9.82 0.75
N ARG A 441 24.85 8.99 -0.19
CA ARG A 441 24.07 9.48 -1.34
C ARG A 441 22.67 9.88 -0.86
N ARG A 442 22.43 11.19 -0.72
CA ARG A 442 21.07 11.74 -0.64
C ARG A 442 20.36 11.37 -1.95
N LEU A 443 19.42 10.42 -1.88
CA LEU A 443 18.51 10.10 -2.99
C LEU A 443 17.36 11.10 -3.12
N HIS A 444 17.37 12.16 -2.30
CA HIS A 444 16.42 13.25 -2.33
C HIS A 444 17.00 14.41 -3.15
N VAL A 445 16.45 14.63 -4.35
CA VAL A 445 16.58 15.90 -5.06
C VAL A 445 15.42 16.76 -4.57
N GLN A 446 15.71 17.68 -3.67
CA GLN A 446 14.79 18.77 -3.34
C GLN A 446 14.81 19.71 -4.54
N THR A 447 13.67 20.01 -5.16
CA THR A 447 13.57 21.13 -6.09
C THR A 447 14.10 22.38 -5.38
N ASP A 448 14.99 23.11 -6.04
CA ASP A 448 15.67 24.27 -5.45
C ASP A 448 14.64 25.22 -4.83
N GLN A 449 14.77 25.50 -3.53
CA GLN A 449 14.03 26.58 -2.91
C GLN A 449 14.48 27.90 -3.53
N PRO A 450 13.57 28.84 -3.86
CA PRO A 450 13.98 30.18 -4.21
C PRO A 450 14.67 30.82 -2.99
N ASP A 451 15.88 31.36 -3.21
CA ASP A 451 16.80 31.96 -2.22
C ASP A 451 16.11 32.55 -0.98
N GLU A 452 16.14 31.84 0.15
CA GLU A 452 15.85 32.43 1.45
C GLU A 452 17.04 33.26 1.92
N LYS A 453 16.82 34.58 1.97
CA LYS A 453 17.74 35.54 2.60
C LYS A 453 18.11 35.07 4.00
N ALA A 454 19.41 34.87 4.22
CA ALA A 454 19.99 34.50 5.51
C ALA A 454 19.48 35.42 6.65
N VAL A 455 18.67 34.86 7.54
CA VAL A 455 18.39 35.47 8.84
C VAL A 455 19.49 35.03 9.79
N ALA A 456 20.45 35.92 10.03
CA ALA A 456 21.52 35.71 11.00
C ALA A 456 20.94 35.68 12.42
N LEU A 457 21.02 34.53 13.09
CA LEU A 457 20.74 34.37 14.51
C LEU A 457 21.86 35.04 15.32
N SER A 458 21.60 36.24 15.85
CA SER A 458 22.48 36.86 16.84
C SER A 458 22.19 36.25 18.23
N ILE A 459 23.14 35.48 18.76
CA ILE A 459 23.14 35.01 20.14
C ILE A 459 23.68 36.16 21.00
N ARG A 460 22.84 36.77 21.84
CA ARG A 460 23.30 37.70 22.87
C ARG A 460 23.94 36.90 24.00
N SER A 461 25.26 36.98 24.15
CA SER A 461 25.94 36.52 25.35
C SER A 461 25.60 37.46 26.51
N THR A 462 24.92 36.96 27.52
CA THR A 462 24.92 37.58 28.84
C THR A 462 26.01 36.91 29.66
N ASN A 463 27.12 37.59 29.86
CA ASN A 463 27.99 37.40 31.02
C ASN A 463 28.45 38.76 31.56
N ASP A 464 28.23 38.90 32.87
CA ASP A 464 28.98 39.66 33.88
C ASP A 464 28.84 41.18 33.99
N ALA A 465 27.99 41.62 34.93
CA ALA A 465 28.42 42.32 36.16
C ALA A 465 27.34 42.20 37.25
#